data_AF-A0A920RYU1-F1
#
_entry.id   AF-A0A920RYU1-F1
#
_cell.length_a   1.000
_cell.length_b   1.000
_cell.length_c   1.000
_cell.angle_alpha   90.00
_cell.angle_beta   90.00
_cell.angle_gamma   90.00
#
_symmetry.space_group_name_H-M   'P 1'
#
loop_
_entity.id
_entity.type
_entity.pdbx_description
1 polymer ?
#
loop_
_entity_poly.entity_id
_entity_poly.type
_entity_poly.pdbx_seq_one_letter_code
_entity_poly.pdbx_strand_id
1 'polypeptide(L)'
;MQIKGFQLQGVSYKVPEQLCKDILNAYRKKFDSINRLLELPETDDEKKIAKQFNSISLFSFDPDWIRLLDNSLSFGSKEEIELKNQTWFKRIDRLDNQSSPLE
;
A
#
# COMPACT_ATOMS: atom_id res chain seq x y z
N MET A 1 18.28 6.49 14.98
CA MET A 1 17.25 5.57 14.43
C MET A 1 16.77 6.16 13.11
N GLN A 2 16.98 5.46 12.00
CA GLN A 2 16.52 5.91 10.69
C GLN A 2 15.10 5.38 10.47
N ILE A 3 14.12 6.28 10.45
CA ILE A 3 12.72 5.93 10.22
C ILE A 3 12.45 6.11 8.73
N LYS A 4 12.01 5.03 8.08
CA LYS A 4 11.44 5.07 6.73
C LYS A 4 9.96 4.75 6.82
N GLY A 5 9.14 5.62 6.25
CA GLY A 5 7.68 5.51 6.30
C GLY A 5 7.08 5.59 4.91
N PHE A 6 5.96 4.90 4.74
CA PHE A 6 5.17 4.90 3.52
C PHE A 6 3.71 5.10 3.90
N GLN A 7 3.09 6.13 3.36
CA GLN A 7 1.68 6.44 3.56
C GLN A 7 1.00 6.53 2.19
N LEU A 8 -0.22 6.04 2.12
CA LEU A 8 -1.05 6.05 0.93
C LEU A 8 -2.43 6.59 1.28
N GLN A 9 -3.01 7.34 0.35
CA GLN A 9 -4.41 7.74 0.36
C GLN A 9 -4.99 7.46 -1.04
N GLY A 10 -6.27 7.13 -1.07
CA GLY A 10 -6.99 6.84 -2.29
C GLY A 10 -8.33 6.18 -2.03
N VAL A 11 -8.93 5.66 -3.10
CA VAL A 11 -10.23 4.99 -3.06
C VAL A 11 -10.03 3.49 -3.02
N SER A 12 -10.87 2.80 -2.25
CA SER A 12 -10.97 1.35 -2.30
C SER A 12 -12.33 0.92 -2.83
N TYR A 13 -12.34 -0.20 -3.56
CA TYR A 13 -13.55 -0.82 -4.08
C TYR A 13 -13.46 -2.32 -3.94
N LYS A 14 -14.62 -2.95 -3.74
CA LYS A 14 -14.71 -4.40 -3.69
C LYS A 14 -14.38 -4.97 -5.07
N VAL A 15 -13.51 -5.97 -5.09
CA VAL A 15 -13.14 -6.67 -6.32
C VAL A 15 -14.34 -7.48 -6.80
N PRO A 16 -14.67 -7.46 -8.11
CA PRO A 16 -15.68 -8.32 -8.68
C PRO A 16 -15.38 -9.80 -8.50
N GLU A 17 -16.38 -10.61 -8.16
CA GLU A 17 -16.21 -12.03 -7.81
C GLU A 17 -15.51 -12.85 -8.90
N GLN A 18 -15.75 -12.52 -10.17
CA GLN A 18 -15.12 -13.18 -11.32
C GLN A 18 -13.60 -13.02 -11.36
N LEU A 19 -13.04 -11.94 -10.78
CA LEU A 19 -11.59 -11.69 -10.73
C LEU A 19 -10.94 -12.24 -9.46
N CYS A 20 -11.72 -12.55 -8.42
CA CYS A 20 -11.18 -12.93 -7.11
C CYS A 20 -10.30 -14.17 -7.19
N LYS A 21 -10.73 -15.21 -7.92
CA LYS A 21 -9.98 -16.46 -8.05
C LYS A 21 -8.59 -16.23 -8.65
N ASP A 22 -8.48 -15.37 -9.66
CA ASP A 22 -7.22 -15.09 -10.34
C ASP A 22 -6.27 -14.28 -9.45
N ILE A 23 -6.81 -13.31 -8.70
CA ILE A 23 -6.03 -12.52 -7.75
C ILE A 23 -5.52 -13.40 -6.60
N LEU A 24 -6.34 -14.28 -6.03
CA LEU A 24 -5.91 -15.24 -5.00
C LEU A 24 -4.84 -16.20 -5.52
N ASN A 25 -4.98 -16.66 -6.77
CA ASN A 25 -3.98 -17.49 -7.42
C ASN A 25 -2.64 -16.76 -7.62
N ALA A 26 -2.68 -15.48 -7.99
CA ALA A 26 -1.48 -14.66 -8.09
C ALA A 26 -0.86 -14.42 -6.70
N TYR A 27 -1.70 -14.16 -5.69
CA TYR A 27 -1.26 -13.93 -4.32
C TYR A 27 -0.54 -15.14 -3.72
N ARG A 28 -1.10 -16.35 -3.86
CA ARG A 28 -0.43 -17.58 -3.38
C ARG A 28 0.90 -17.84 -4.10
N LYS A 29 0.98 -17.57 -5.40
CA LYS A 29 2.24 -17.73 -6.17
C LYS A 29 3.30 -16.71 -5.80
N LYS A 30 2.90 -15.53 -5.34
CA LYS A 30 3.81 -14.46 -4.92
C LYS A 30 4.46 -14.73 -3.57
N PHE A 31 3.79 -15.48 -2.69
CA PHE A 31 4.23 -15.70 -1.31
C PHE A 31 4.27 -17.19 -0.98
N ASP A 32 5.47 -17.78 -1.00
CA ASP A 32 5.68 -19.22 -0.76
C ASP A 32 5.12 -19.69 0.58
N SER A 33 5.19 -18.86 1.62
CA SER A 33 4.63 -19.18 2.94
C SER A 33 3.12 -19.36 2.92
N ILE A 34 2.41 -18.53 2.14
CA ILE A 34 0.97 -18.67 1.92
C ILE A 34 0.71 -19.92 1.09
N ASN A 35 1.47 -20.15 0.02
CA ASN A 35 1.31 -21.37 -0.77
C ASN A 35 1.46 -22.65 0.08
N ARG A 36 2.51 -22.73 0.92
CA ARG A 36 2.71 -23.83 1.87
C ARG A 36 1.52 -23.99 2.81
N LEU A 37 1.08 -22.90 3.45
CA LEU A 37 -0.04 -22.92 4.39
C LEU A 37 -1.32 -23.47 3.75
N LEU A 38 -1.57 -23.12 2.50
CA LEU A 38 -2.77 -23.55 1.78
C LEU A 38 -2.70 -25.01 1.31
N GLU A 39 -1.53 -25.50 0.91
CA GLU A 39 -1.36 -26.87 0.38
C GLU A 39 -1.12 -27.90 1.50
N LEU A 40 -0.41 -27.52 2.57
CA LEU A 40 0.00 -28.39 3.68
C LEU A 40 -0.21 -27.69 5.05
N PRO A 41 -1.46 -27.44 5.48
CA PRO A 41 -1.72 -26.85 6.78
C PRO A 41 -1.40 -27.85 7.92
N GLU A 42 -0.55 -27.44 8.86
CA GLU A 42 -0.05 -28.28 9.95
C GLU A 42 -0.85 -28.10 11.24
N THR A 43 -1.33 -26.88 11.50
CA THR A 43 -2.11 -26.55 12.71
C THR A 43 -3.60 -26.41 12.42
N ASP A 44 -4.43 -26.50 13.46
CA ASP A 44 -5.87 -26.32 13.29
C ASP A 44 -6.25 -24.90 12.85
N ASP A 45 -5.44 -23.90 13.21
CA ASP A 45 -5.64 -22.53 12.73
C ASP A 45 -5.25 -22.39 11.25
N GLU A 46 -4.17 -23.03 10.80
CA GLU A 46 -3.81 -23.08 9.38
C GLU A 46 -4.90 -23.76 8.56
N LYS A 47 -5.49 -24.87 9.05
CA LYS A 47 -6.62 -25.54 8.37
C LYS A 47 -7.84 -24.62 8.24
N LYS A 48 -8.15 -23.83 9.27
CA LYS A 48 -9.25 -22.85 9.22
C LYS A 48 -8.96 -21.77 8.17
N ILE A 49 -7.75 -21.22 8.16
CA ILE A 49 -7.31 -20.22 7.18
C ILE A 49 -7.41 -20.79 5.76
N ALA A 50 -6.85 -21.98 5.52
CA ALA A 50 -6.88 -22.64 4.21
C ALA A 50 -8.31 -22.88 3.70
N LYS A 51 -9.22 -23.30 4.58
CA LYS A 51 -10.64 -23.51 4.24
C LYS A 51 -11.33 -22.20 3.84
N GLN A 52 -10.98 -21.08 4.47
CA GLN A 52 -11.64 -19.79 4.24
C GLN A 52 -10.98 -18.95 3.14
N PHE A 53 -9.75 -19.27 2.74
CA PHE A 53 -8.95 -18.46 1.82
C PHE A 53 -9.68 -18.11 0.52
N ASN A 54 -10.39 -19.07 -0.10
CA ASN A 54 -11.12 -18.84 -1.35
C ASN A 54 -12.41 -18.01 -1.18
N SER A 55 -12.85 -17.78 0.07
CA SER A 55 -14.06 -17.03 0.41
C SER A 55 -13.79 -15.61 0.94
N ILE A 56 -12.52 -15.21 1.03
CA ILE A 56 -12.18 -13.89 1.55
C ILE A 56 -12.67 -12.79 0.60
N SER A 57 -13.17 -11.70 1.18
CA SER A 57 -13.48 -10.51 0.40
C SER A 57 -12.20 -9.79 -0.01
N LEU A 58 -12.08 -9.49 -1.29
CA LEU A 58 -10.96 -8.76 -1.85
C LEU A 58 -11.36 -7.31 -2.17
N PHE A 59 -10.43 -6.41 -1.94
CA PHE A 59 -10.56 -5.00 -2.26
C PHE A 59 -9.36 -4.56 -3.07
N SER A 60 -9.61 -3.78 -4.11
CA SER A 60 -8.56 -3.06 -4.82
C SER A 60 -8.47 -1.66 -4.23
N PHE A 61 -7.26 -1.13 -4.20
CA PHE A 61 -6.97 0.20 -3.69
C PHE A 61 -6.25 0.98 -4.78
N ASP A 62 -6.86 2.07 -5.22
CA ASP A 62 -6.33 2.95 -6.23
C ASP A 62 -5.80 4.21 -5.51
N PRO A 63 -4.48 4.29 -5.24
CA PRO A 63 -3.92 5.47 -4.61
C PRO A 63 -4.01 6.66 -5.55
N ASP A 64 -4.38 7.81 -4.99
CA ASP A 64 -4.28 9.12 -5.63
C ASP A 64 -3.21 10.00 -4.97
N TRP A 65 -2.69 9.58 -3.81
CA TRP A 65 -1.65 10.27 -3.09
C TRP A 65 -0.74 9.31 -2.33
N ILE A 66 0.56 9.62 -2.35
CA ILE A 66 1.63 8.83 -1.73
C ILE A 66 2.51 9.79 -0.94
N ARG A 67 2.87 9.43 0.29
CA ARG A 67 3.92 10.09 1.06
C ARG A 67 5.01 9.12 1.48
N LEU A 68 6.23 9.47 1.14
CA LEU A 68 7.45 8.80 1.57
C LEU A 68 8.08 9.62 2.69
N LEU A 69 8.42 8.99 3.81
CA LEU A 69 9.16 9.60 4.92
C LEU A 69 10.55 8.98 4.97
N ASP A 70 11.60 9.79 5.00
CA ASP A 70 12.97 9.29 5.16
C ASP A 70 13.79 10.17 6.09
N ASN A 71 13.72 9.88 7.39
CA ASN A 71 14.45 10.62 8.42
C ASN A 71 15.97 10.39 8.40
N SER A 72 16.51 9.59 7.47
CA SER A 72 17.96 9.51 7.26
C SER A 72 18.53 10.72 6.53
N LEU A 73 17.72 11.44 5.76
CA LEU A 73 18.13 12.65 5.03
C LEU A 73 18.15 13.89 5.94
N SER A 74 17.04 14.14 6.63
CA SER A 74 16.90 15.18 7.64
C SER A 74 15.68 14.87 8.50
N PHE A 75 15.58 15.48 9.69
CA PHE A 75 14.41 15.32 10.55
C PHE A 75 13.16 15.83 9.82
N GLY A 76 12.16 14.95 9.64
CA GLY A 76 10.91 15.31 8.97
C GLY A 76 10.99 15.33 7.44
N SER A 77 12.08 14.83 6.84
CA SER A 77 12.20 14.72 5.38
C SER A 77 11.07 13.85 4.83
N LYS A 78 10.37 14.41 3.83
CA LYS A 78 9.23 13.78 3.20
C LYS A 78 9.18 14.10 1.72
N GLU A 79 8.65 13.16 0.96
CA GLU A 79 8.28 13.36 -0.43
C GLU A 79 6.80 13.02 -0.59
N GLU A 80 6.04 13.90 -1.23
CA GLU A 80 4.64 13.66 -1.56
C GLU A 80 4.49 13.55 -3.07
N ILE A 81 3.69 12.59 -3.51
CA ILE A 81 3.38 12.33 -4.93
C ILE A 81 1.87 12.26 -5.03
N GLU A 82 1.29 13.01 -5.97
CA GLU A 82 -0.16 13.14 -6.15
C GLU A 82 -0.52 12.82 -7.60
N LEU A 83 -1.64 12.12 -7.79
CA LEU A 83 -2.20 11.81 -9.10
C LEU A 83 -3.13 12.95 -9.53
N LYS A 84 -2.78 13.66 -10.60
CA LYS A 84 -3.62 14.69 -11.22
C LYS A 84 -3.76 14.42 -12.70
N ASN A 85 -4.97 14.52 -13.24
CA ASN A 85 -5.20 14.30 -14.67
C ASN A 85 -4.54 13.01 -15.19
N GLN A 86 -4.69 11.91 -14.43
CA GLN A 86 -4.10 10.59 -14.73
C GLN A 86 -2.56 10.56 -14.80
N THR A 87 -1.88 11.58 -14.28
CA THR A 87 -0.42 11.68 -14.26
C THR A 87 0.08 11.91 -12.84
N TRP A 88 1.15 11.22 -12.45
CA TRP A 88 1.76 11.38 -11.13
C TRP A 88 2.70 12.58 -11.11
N PHE A 89 2.53 13.44 -10.12
CA PHE A 89 3.38 14.60 -9.90
C PHE A 89 3.99 14.57 -8.52
N LYS A 90 5.31 14.79 -8.44
CA LYS A 90 5.95 15.11 -7.16
C LYS A 90 5.45 16.48 -6.71
N ARG A 91 4.86 16.54 -5.52
CA ARG A 91 4.48 17.80 -4.91
C ARG A 91 5.76 18.52 -4.48
N ILE A 92 6.01 19.67 -5.09
CA ILE A 92 7.05 20.58 -4.63
C ILE A 92 6.38 21.41 -3.54
N ASP A 93 6.80 21.22 -2.30
CA ASP A 93 6.47 22.17 -1.24
C ASP A 93 7.09 23.51 -1.68
N ARG A 94 6.24 24.46 -2.11
CA ARG A 94 6.70 25.85 -2.18
C ARG A 94 7.06 26.20 -0.75
N LEU A 95 8.35 26.33 -0.48
CA LEU A 95 8.81 27.17 0.62
C LEU A 95 8.15 28.52 0.37
N ASP A 96 7.11 28.84 1.14
CA ASP A 96 6.63 30.21 1.24
C ASP A 96 7.80 31.02 1.76
N ASN A 97 8.52 31.59 0.81
CA ASN A 97 9.50 32.61 1.00
C ASN A 97 8.72 33.87 1.38
N GLN A 98 8.25 33.94 2.62
CA GLN A 98 8.00 35.21 3.29
C GLN A 98 9.14 35.41 4.29
N SER A 99 10.32 35.74 3.74
CA SER A 99 11.10 36.78 4.37
C SER A 99 10.18 37.99 4.50
N SER A 100 9.78 38.33 5.72
CA SER A 100 9.31 39.68 6.00
C SER A 100 10.57 40.53 6.21
N PRO A 101 10.96 41.43 5.28
CA PRO A 101 11.55 42.68 5.71
C PRO A 101 10.41 43.60 6.21
N LEU A 102 10.77 44.68 6.92
CA LEU A 102 9.93 45.68 7.64
C LEU A 102 9.93 45.40 9.15
N GLU A 103 10.55 46.20 10.02
CA GLU A 103 11.24 47.50 9.95
C GLU A 103 12.38 47.54 10.99
#